data_AF-A0A3C1DMX3-F1
#
_entry.id   AF-A0A3C1DMX3-F1
#
_cell.length_a   1.000
_cell.length_b   1.000
_cell.length_c   1.000
_cell.angle_alpha   90.00
_cell.angle_beta   90.00
_cell.angle_gamma   90.00
#
_symmetry.space_group_name_H-M   'P 1'
#
loop_
_entity.id
_entity.type
_entity.pdbx_description
1 polymer ?
#
loop_
_entity_poly.entity_id
_entity_poly.type
_entity_poly.pdbx_seq_one_letter_code
_entity_poly.pdbx_strand_id
1 'polypeptide(L)'
;MRHRLGLRKLNRTSAHRLAMLRNITVSLLREEVIKTTLPKAKELRRVIEPIITLGKKPSLANRRLAFDRLRDRDMVVKVFDELGPRYASRNGGYLRILKCGFRDGDNAPMAFVELLDRPDSLGDSATVAS
;
A
#
# COMPACT_ATOMS: atom_id res chain seq x y z
N MET A 1 16.69 -24.48 7.46
CA MET A 1 16.85 -23.15 8.12
C MET A 1 16.51 -22.04 7.13
N ARG A 2 16.02 -20.89 7.61
CA ARG A 2 15.70 -19.69 6.78
C ARG A 2 16.65 -18.54 7.12
N HIS A 3 17.96 -18.73 6.90
CA HIS A 3 18.96 -17.73 7.25
C HIS A 3 18.88 -16.51 6.31
N ARG A 4 18.74 -15.29 6.86
CA ARG A 4 18.62 -14.00 6.14
C ARG A 4 17.45 -13.87 5.14
N LEU A 5 16.47 -14.78 5.17
CA LEU A 5 15.27 -14.69 4.33
C LEU A 5 14.24 -13.74 4.96
N GLY A 6 14.21 -12.48 4.50
CA GLY A 6 13.33 -11.43 5.03
C GLY A 6 11.93 -11.34 4.41
N LEU A 7 11.57 -12.23 3.49
CA LEU A 7 10.28 -12.22 2.79
C LEU A 7 9.31 -13.25 3.36
N ARG A 8 8.04 -12.88 3.51
CA ARG A 8 6.99 -13.84 3.88
C ARG A 8 6.49 -14.59 2.64
N LYS A 9 6.41 -15.93 2.73
CA LYS A 9 5.83 -16.78 1.67
C LYS A 9 4.31 -16.57 1.53
N LEU A 10 3.62 -16.15 2.60
CA LEU A 10 2.16 -15.97 2.68
C LEU A 10 1.36 -17.19 2.20
N ASN A 11 1.92 -18.39 2.38
CA ASN A 11 1.37 -19.68 1.93
C ASN A 11 0.93 -19.66 0.45
N ARG A 12 1.68 -18.94 -0.40
CA ARG A 12 1.42 -18.83 -1.85
C ARG A 12 2.67 -19.14 -2.66
N THR A 13 2.47 -19.54 -3.91
CA THR A 13 3.55 -19.59 -4.92
C THR A 13 4.04 -18.18 -5.22
N SER A 14 5.24 -18.05 -5.80
CA SER A 14 5.81 -16.74 -6.11
C SER A 14 4.95 -15.92 -7.08
N ALA A 15 4.44 -16.55 -8.15
CA ALA A 15 3.55 -15.90 -9.11
C ALA A 15 2.27 -15.35 -8.45
N HIS A 16 1.58 -16.17 -7.66
CA HIS A 16 0.37 -15.75 -6.95
C HIS A 16 0.68 -14.66 -5.92
N ARG A 17 1.79 -14.77 -5.18
CA ARG A 17 2.17 -13.74 -4.20
C ARG A 17 2.41 -12.38 -4.88
N LEU A 18 3.11 -12.36 -6.02
CA LEU A 18 3.36 -11.13 -6.78
C LEU A 18 2.06 -10.53 -7.31
N ALA A 19 1.18 -11.33 -7.92
CA ALA A 19 -0.11 -10.86 -8.41
C ALA A 19 -0.99 -10.31 -7.29
N MET A 20 -1.06 -11.00 -6.14
CA MET A 20 -1.82 -10.56 -4.98
C MET A 20 -1.28 -9.24 -4.41
N LEU A 21 0.04 -9.10 -4.25
CA LEU A 21 0.63 -7.85 -3.75
C LEU A 21 0.43 -6.69 -4.72
N ARG A 22 0.52 -6.93 -6.03
CA ARG A 22 0.20 -5.94 -7.06
C ARG A 22 -1.24 -5.46 -6.93
N ASN A 23 -2.20 -6.38 -6.84
CA ASN A 23 -3.62 -6.03 -6.75
C ASN A 23 -3.90 -5.21 -5.47
N ILE A 24 -3.36 -5.64 -4.32
CA ILE A 24 -3.49 -4.88 -3.06
C ILE A 24 -2.85 -3.49 -3.16
N THR A 25 -1.71 -3.38 -3.86
CA THR A 25 -1.03 -2.09 -4.10
C THR A 25 -1.90 -1.15 -4.93
N VAL A 26 -2.50 -1.66 -6.02
CA VAL A 26 -3.43 -0.91 -6.87
C VAL A 26 -4.66 -0.46 -6.06
N SER A 27 -5.27 -1.35 -5.28
CA SER A 27 -6.40 -1.01 -4.41
C SER A 27 -6.03 0.06 -3.38
N LEU A 28 -4.86 -0.02 -2.75
CA LEU A 28 -4.41 0.97 -1.79
C LEU A 28 -4.14 2.33 -2.46
N LEU A 29 -3.57 2.37 -3.66
CA LEU A 29 -3.36 3.62 -4.39
C LEU A 29 -4.71 4.28 -4.75
N ARG A 30 -5.72 3.47 -5.06
CA ARG A 30 -7.05 3.93 -5.43
C ARG A 30 -7.79 4.52 -4.23
N GLU A 31 -7.98 3.72 -3.18
CA GLU A 31 -8.80 4.07 -2.01
C GLU A 31 -8.04 4.86 -0.93
N GLU A 32 -6.71 4.89 -1.00
CA GLU A 32 -5.79 5.49 -0.01
C GLU A 32 -5.85 4.88 1.40
N VAL A 33 -6.86 4.07 1.71
CA VAL A 33 -7.00 3.25 2.93
C VAL A 33 -7.59 1.88 2.58
N ILE A 34 -7.01 0.81 3.12
CA ILE A 34 -7.56 -0.55 2.98
C ILE A 34 -7.47 -1.31 4.31
N LYS A 35 -8.38 -2.28 4.49
CA LYS A 35 -8.31 -3.26 5.59
C LYS A 35 -7.80 -4.59 5.06
N THR A 36 -6.75 -5.14 5.67
CA THR A 36 -6.19 -6.44 5.27
C THR A 36 -5.58 -7.18 6.45
N THR A 37 -5.06 -8.40 6.24
CA THR A 37 -4.37 -9.12 7.30
C THR A 37 -3.01 -8.50 7.60
N LEU A 38 -2.62 -8.46 8.86
CA LEU A 38 -1.37 -7.84 9.32
C LEU A 38 -0.12 -8.36 8.58
N PRO A 39 0.01 -9.67 8.27
CA PRO A 39 1.15 -10.16 7.47
C PRO A 39 1.17 -9.58 6.05
N LYS A 40 0.01 -9.43 5.39
CA LYS A 40 -0.08 -8.82 4.05
C LYS A 40 0.25 -7.34 4.11
N ALA A 41 -0.28 -6.62 5.09
CA ALA A 41 0.02 -5.20 5.31
C ALA A 41 1.53 -4.94 5.48
N LYS A 42 2.22 -5.77 6.27
CA LYS A 42 3.66 -5.63 6.47
C LYS A 42 4.48 -5.91 5.22
N GLU A 43 4.09 -6.88 4.39
CA GLU A 43 4.76 -7.12 3.10
C GLU A 43 4.48 -6.01 2.08
N LEU A 44 3.27 -5.45 2.10
CA LEU A 44 2.83 -4.42 1.16
C LEU A 44 3.78 -3.21 1.14
N ARG A 45 4.30 -2.79 2.29
CA ARG A 45 5.28 -1.69 2.42
C ARG A 45 6.45 -1.80 1.46
N ARG A 46 6.97 -3.03 1.26
CA ARG A 46 8.12 -3.28 0.37
C ARG A 46 7.80 -3.07 -1.10
N VAL A 47 6.52 -3.09 -1.48
CA VAL A 47 6.05 -2.97 -2.86
C VAL A 47 5.63 -1.53 -3.15
N ILE A 48 4.80 -0.96 -2.29
CA ILE A 48 4.21 0.37 -2.51
C ILE A 48 5.18 1.52 -2.24
N GLU A 49 6.04 1.47 -1.21
CA GLU A 49 6.94 2.59 -0.88
C GLU A 49 7.94 2.89 -2.02
N PRO A 50 8.56 1.88 -2.67
CA PRO A 50 9.38 2.12 -3.85
C PRO A 50 8.59 2.72 -5.03
N ILE A 51 7.32 2.36 -5.20
CA ILE A 51 6.48 2.90 -6.28
C ILE A 51 6.21 4.40 -6.07
N ILE A 52 5.85 4.79 -4.85
CA ILE A 52 5.68 6.22 -4.50
C ILE A 52 7.01 6.97 -4.67
N THR A 53 8.13 6.34 -4.30
CA THR A 53 9.47 6.93 -4.48
C THR A 53 9.81 7.16 -5.95
N LEU A 54 9.37 6.30 -6.87
CA LEU A 54 9.47 6.55 -8.32
C LEU A 54 8.63 7.78 -8.72
N GLY A 55 7.42 7.90 -8.16
CA GLY A 55 6.51 9.03 -8.38
C GLY A 55 7.11 10.40 -8.06
N LYS A 56 7.99 10.47 -7.05
CA LYS A 56 8.71 11.71 -6.68
C LYS A 56 9.64 12.24 -7.77
N LYS A 57 10.09 11.40 -8.70
CA LYS A 57 11.02 11.77 -9.79
C LYS A 57 10.36 11.44 -11.13
N PRO A 58 9.47 12.30 -11.65
CA PRO A 58 8.77 12.03 -12.90
C PRO A 58 9.75 11.94 -14.08
N SER A 59 9.81 10.77 -14.70
CA SER A 59 10.52 10.54 -15.96
C SER A 59 9.80 9.46 -16.76
N LEU A 60 9.97 9.43 -18.07
CA LEU A 60 9.37 8.40 -18.92
C LEU A 60 9.80 6.98 -18.49
N ALA A 61 11.08 6.82 -18.13
CA ALA A 61 11.62 5.55 -17.62
C ALA A 61 10.94 5.13 -16.31
N ASN A 62 10.75 6.06 -15.37
CA ASN A 62 10.10 5.76 -14.10
C ASN A 62 8.61 5.45 -14.28
N ARG A 63 7.91 6.15 -15.18
CA ARG A 63 6.50 5.84 -15.53
C ARG A 63 6.38 4.44 -16.13
N ARG A 64 7.29 4.04 -17.02
CA ARG A 64 7.35 2.67 -17.59
C ARG A 64 7.61 1.62 -16.52
N LEU A 65 8.55 1.88 -15.60
CA LEU A 65 8.86 0.96 -14.50
C LEU A 65 7.68 0.81 -13.51
N ALA A 66 6.97 1.90 -13.22
CA ALA A 66 5.77 1.86 -12.39
C ALA A 66 4.66 1.06 -13.09
N PHE A 67 4.46 1.25 -14.40
CA PHE A 67 3.47 0.50 -15.18
C PHE A 67 3.78 -0.99 -15.24
N ASP A 68 5.05 -1.39 -15.40
CA ASP A 68 5.46 -2.80 -15.35
C ASP A 68 5.03 -3.47 -14.03
N ARG A 69 5.16 -2.76 -12.92
CA ARG A 69 4.81 -3.25 -11.57
C ARG A 69 3.32 -3.23 -11.29
N LEU A 70 2.61 -2.17 -11.65
CA LEU A 70 1.20 -1.97 -11.32
C LEU A 70 0.25 -2.60 -12.34
N ARG A 71 0.59 -2.54 -13.63
CA ARG A 71 -0.28 -2.90 -14.76
C ARG A 71 -1.63 -2.18 -14.77
N ASP A 72 -1.68 -1.00 -14.16
CA ASP A 72 -2.84 -0.10 -14.10
C ASP A 72 -2.38 1.30 -14.49
N ARG A 73 -2.95 1.86 -15.57
CA ARG A 73 -2.55 3.17 -16.11
C ARG A 73 -2.98 4.31 -15.19
N ASP A 74 -4.19 4.25 -14.68
CA ASP A 74 -4.79 5.32 -13.88
C ASP A 74 -4.03 5.47 -12.55
N MET A 75 -3.64 4.34 -11.95
CA MET A 75 -2.83 4.37 -10.74
C MET A 75 -1.40 4.86 -10.99
N VAL A 76 -0.83 4.62 -12.18
CA VAL A 76 0.44 5.24 -12.56
C VAL A 76 0.26 6.75 -12.66
N VAL A 77 -0.78 7.23 -13.33
CA VAL A 77 -1.07 8.68 -13.42
C VAL A 77 -1.18 9.29 -12.02
N LYS A 78 -2.01 8.71 -11.14
CA LYS A 78 -2.19 9.16 -9.75
C LYS A 78 -0.88 9.19 -8.96
N VAL A 79 -0.02 8.17 -9.11
CA VAL A 79 1.28 8.10 -8.41
C VAL A 79 2.19 9.28 -8.78
N PHE A 80 2.24 9.66 -10.05
CA PHE A 80 3.16 10.72 -10.50
C PHE A 80 2.56 12.12 -10.40
N ASP A 81 1.25 12.25 -10.57
CA ASP A 81 0.60 13.55 -10.69
C ASP A 81 0.06 14.03 -9.33
N GLU A 82 -0.28 13.11 -8.41
CA GLU A 82 -0.81 13.45 -7.08
C GLU A 82 0.14 13.02 -5.94
N LEU A 83 0.47 11.73 -5.85
CA LEU A 83 1.18 11.19 -4.68
C LEU A 83 2.67 11.56 -4.65
N GLY A 84 3.32 11.62 -5.81
CA GLY A 84 4.70 12.05 -5.96
C GLY A 84 4.93 13.46 -5.38
N PRO A 85 4.17 14.47 -5.84
CA PRO A 85 4.17 15.81 -5.27
C PRO A 85 3.79 15.82 -3.79
N ARG A 86 2.74 15.08 -3.38
CA ARG A 86 2.28 15.01 -1.96
C ARG A 86 3.41 14.61 -1.01
N TYR A 87 4.27 13.68 -1.42
CA TYR A 87 5.37 13.17 -0.59
C TYR A 87 6.76 13.70 -0.99
N ALA A 88 6.84 14.81 -1.73
CA ALA A 88 8.10 15.38 -2.22
C ALA A 88 9.12 15.61 -1.09
N SER A 89 8.67 16.19 0.04
CA SER A 89 9.51 16.50 1.20
C SER A 89 9.78 15.30 2.14
N ARG A 90 9.00 14.21 2.03
CA ARG A 90 9.09 13.06 2.94
C ARG A 90 10.10 12.02 2.45
N ASN A 91 11.03 11.63 3.33
CA ASN A 91 12.06 10.63 3.04
C ASN A 91 11.64 9.23 3.50
N GLY A 92 10.72 8.60 2.76
CA GLY A 92 10.21 7.25 3.03
C GLY A 92 9.13 7.20 4.10
N GLY A 93 8.61 6.00 4.38
CA GLY A 93 7.57 5.82 5.39
C GLY A 93 6.25 6.51 5.01
N TYR A 94 5.77 6.29 3.79
CA TYR A 94 4.54 6.91 3.26
C TYR A 94 3.24 6.28 3.78
N LEU A 95 3.35 5.20 4.57
CA LEU A 95 2.21 4.41 5.02
C LEU A 95 2.16 4.35 6.54
N ARG A 96 0.94 4.27 7.06
CA ARG A 96 0.67 3.85 8.43
C ARG A 96 -0.02 2.49 8.42
N ILE A 97 0.38 1.63 9.36
CA ILE A 97 -0.29 0.34 9.60
C ILE A 97 -0.86 0.37 11.01
N LEU A 98 -2.18 0.32 11.12
CA LEU A 98 -2.91 0.34 12.38
C LEU A 98 -3.52 -1.04 12.61
N LYS A 99 -3.16 -1.73 13.70
CA LYS A 99 -3.78 -3.03 14.03
C LYS A 99 -5.26 -2.80 14.38
N CYS A 100 -6.15 -3.64 13.87
CA CYS A 100 -7.59 -3.51 14.11
C CYS A 100 -8.24 -4.82 14.54
N GLY A 101 -7.64 -5.46 15.55
CA GLY A 101 -8.13 -6.69 16.14
C GLY A 101 -7.92 -7.92 15.25
N PHE A 102 -8.84 -8.88 15.39
CA PHE A 102 -8.81 -10.15 14.68
C PHE A 102 -10.08 -10.31 13.85
N ARG A 103 -10.00 -11.10 12.78
CA ARG A 103 -11.14 -11.41 11.93
C ARG A 103 -11.95 -12.57 12.52
N ASP A 104 -13.26 -12.42 12.49
CA ASP A 104 -14.18 -13.47 12.90
C ASP A 104 -14.08 -14.68 11.96
N GLY A 105 -14.16 -15.88 12.54
CA GLY A 105 -14.10 -17.16 11.83
C GLY A 105 -12.70 -17.79 11.79
N ASP A 106 -11.65 -17.04 11.45
CA ASP A 106 -10.27 -17.57 11.36
C ASP A 106 -9.27 -16.94 12.33
N ASN A 107 -9.73 -16.01 13.17
CA ASN A 107 -8.93 -15.26 14.14
C ASN A 107 -7.66 -14.66 13.53
N ALA A 108 -7.71 -14.28 12.24
CA ALA A 108 -6.55 -13.71 11.57
C ALA A 108 -6.30 -12.28 12.06
N PRO A 109 -5.07 -11.89 12.44
CA PRO A 109 -4.78 -10.53 12.88
C PRO A 109 -4.96 -9.55 11.71
N MET A 110 -5.77 -8.52 11.93
CA MET A 110 -6.13 -7.52 10.92
C MET A 110 -5.40 -6.19 11.13
N ALA A 111 -5.25 -5.44 10.06
CA ALA A 111 -4.73 -4.09 10.09
C ALA A 111 -5.36 -3.21 9.01
N PHE A 112 -5.58 -1.94 9.34
CA PHE A 112 -5.74 -0.88 8.36
C PHE A 112 -4.37 -0.47 7.84
N VAL A 113 -4.29 -0.24 6.54
CA VAL A 113 -3.14 0.34 5.87
C VAL A 113 -3.61 1.61 5.19
N GLU A 114 -3.03 2.73 5.57
CA GLU A 114 -3.37 4.05 5.04
C GLU A 114 -2.14 4.75 4.49
N LEU A 115 -2.35 5.55 3.45
CA LEU A 115 -1.42 6.55 2.98
C LEU A 115 -1.43 7.74 3.96
N LEU A 116 -0.25 8.22 4.32
CA LEU A 116 -0.13 9.40 5.18
C LEU A 116 -0.60 10.66 4.44
N ASP A 117 -0.94 11.70 5.21
CA ASP A 117 -1.31 13.00 4.64
C ASP A 117 -2.50 12.88 3.66
N ARG A 118 -3.32 11.83 3.82
CA ARG A 118 -4.61 11.67 3.15
C ARG A 118 -5.49 12.84 3.57
N PRO A 119 -6.15 13.56 2.64
CA PRO A 119 -7.08 14.61 3.02
C PRO A 119 -8.16 14.02 3.91
N ASP A 120 -8.40 14.65 5.06
CA ASP A 120 -9.51 14.29 5.92
C ASP A 120 -10.80 14.53 5.15
N SER A 121 -11.46 13.43 4.76
CA SER A 121 -12.86 13.47 4.41
C SER A 121 -13.62 13.76 5.71
N LEU A 122 -13.73 15.04 6.08
CA LEU A 122 -14.51 15.59 7.19
C LEU A 122 -16.00 15.25 7.03
N GLY A 123 -16.36 13.97 7.17
CA GLY A 123 -17.71 13.50 6.83
C GLY A 123 -18.12 12.15 7.39
N ASP A 124 -17.30 11.42 8.14
CA ASP A 124 -17.74 10.19 8.81
C ASP A 124 -17.54 10.26 10.32
N SER A 125 -18.59 10.73 11.00
CA SER A 125 -18.94 10.48 12.40
C SER A 125 -18.03 11.04 13.51
N ALA A 126 -18.04 12.37 13.66
CA ALA A 126 -18.14 12.96 15.00
C ALA A 126 -19.59 12.83 15.49
N THR A 127 -20.08 11.60 15.63
CA THR A 127 -21.40 11.30 16.22
C THR A 127 -21.34 9.98 16.97
N VAL A 128 -20.67 9.97 18.11
CA VAL A 128 -21.20 9.27 19.28
C VAL A 128 -20.98 10.21 20.47
N ALA A 129 -22.06 10.88 20.84
CA ALA A 129 -22.23 11.76 21.98
C ALA A 129 -21.96 10.99 23.30
N SER A 130 -21.47 11.67 24.33
CA SER A 130 -22.23 11.96 25.59
C SER A 130 -22.62 10.74 26.40
#